data_AF-A0A7S1HJH2-F1
#
_entry.id   AF-A0A7S1HJH2-F1
#
_cell.length_a   1.000
_cell.length_b   1.000
_cell.length_c   1.000
_cell.angle_alpha   90.00
_cell.angle_beta   90.00
_cell.angle_gamma   90.00
#
_symmetry.space_group_name_H-M   'P 1'
#
loop_
_entity.id
_entity.type
_entity.pdbx_description
1 polymer ?
#
loop_
_entity_poly.entity_id
_entity_poly.type
_entity_poly.pdbx_seq_one_letter_code
_entity_poly.pdbx_strand_id
1 'polypeptide(L)'
;GGQLTAAGFAAALLSSLGNGGDEDLTQNVTFLLGHMLAILPEGVLRGKFVIFVEALLDAMERFPDSAGVARHGLHALCACVQAQEDAAWGTPQMTRVIACLLTHAADPRPKIRKVAQTMLVTLISGSGSKAAKSHLEGRTVHFCGQAFKNCTP
;
A
#
# COMPACT_ATOMS: atom_id res chain seq x y z
N GLY A 1 -12.05 -26.10 -18.63
CA GLY A 1 -11.68 -24.73 -19.02
C GLY A 1 -12.40 -23.77 -18.11
N GLY A 2 -11.70 -23.20 -17.13
CA GLY A 2 -12.27 -22.23 -16.19
C GLY A 2 -12.08 -20.82 -16.73
N GLN A 3 -13.16 -20.05 -16.86
CA GLN A 3 -13.03 -18.61 -17.07
C GLN A 3 -12.23 -18.03 -15.89
N LEU A 4 -11.11 -17.38 -16.19
CA LEU A 4 -10.32 -16.68 -15.18
C LEU A 4 -11.16 -15.51 -14.65
N THR A 5 -11.55 -15.59 -13.39
CA THR A 5 -12.20 -14.49 -12.68
C THR A 5 -11.17 -13.42 -12.33
N ALA A 6 -11.59 -12.19 -12.05
CA ALA A 6 -10.70 -11.13 -11.57
C ALA A 6 -9.87 -11.58 -10.35
N ALA A 7 -10.47 -12.36 -9.45
CA ALA A 7 -9.79 -12.95 -8.30
C ALA A 7 -8.73 -14.00 -8.71
N GLY A 8 -9.02 -14.81 -9.75
CA GLY A 8 -8.05 -15.76 -10.31
C GLY A 8 -6.85 -15.05 -10.94
N PHE A 9 -7.09 -13.99 -11.73
CA PHE A 9 -6.02 -13.15 -12.28
C PHE A 9 -5.19 -12.48 -11.18
N ALA A 10 -5.82 -11.88 -10.17
CA ALA A 10 -5.12 -11.28 -9.03
C ALA A 10 -4.24 -12.30 -8.30
N ALA A 11 -4.72 -13.54 -8.10
CA ALA A 11 -3.94 -14.60 -7.48
C ALA A 11 -2.73 -15.03 -8.33
N ALA A 12 -2.88 -15.09 -9.66
CA ALA A 12 -1.78 -15.38 -10.57
C ALA A 12 -0.72 -14.27 -10.56
N LEU A 13 -1.14 -13.00 -10.61
CA LEU A 13 -0.24 -11.84 -10.53
C LEU A 13 0.50 -11.78 -9.19
N LEU A 14 -0.21 -12.04 -8.10
CA LEU A 14 0.38 -12.13 -6.77
C LEU A 14 1.45 -13.23 -6.68
N SER A 15 1.20 -14.40 -7.26
CA SER A 15 2.18 -15.49 -7.32
C SER A 15 3.40 -15.09 -8.16
N SER A 16 3.18 -14.40 -9.28
CA SER A 16 4.26 -13.86 -10.11
C SER A 16 5.11 -12.84 -9.34
N LEU A 17 4.48 -11.97 -8.54
CA LEU A 17 5.17 -10.98 -7.72
C LEU A 17 6.04 -11.64 -6.64
N GLY A 18 5.50 -12.70 -6.00
CA GLY A 18 6.19 -13.48 -4.98
C GLY A 18 7.40 -14.27 -5.51
N ASN A 19 7.30 -14.83 -6.72
CA ASN A 19 8.41 -15.52 -7.39
C ASN A 19 9.57 -14.59 -7.77
N GLY A 20 9.30 -13.28 -7.81
CA GLY A 20 10.27 -12.26 -8.17
C GLY A 20 10.55 -12.16 -9.65
N GLY A 21 11.49 -11.28 -9.97
CA GLY A 21 11.76 -10.81 -11.32
C GLY A 21 12.68 -9.60 -11.29
N ASP A 22 12.96 -9.06 -12.47
CA ASP A 22 13.62 -7.77 -12.59
C ASP A 22 12.67 -6.60 -12.23
N GLU A 23 13.21 -5.39 -12.23
CA GLU A 23 12.46 -4.18 -11.91
C GLU A 23 11.27 -3.97 -12.84
N ASP A 24 11.48 -4.16 -14.15
CA ASP A 24 10.46 -3.93 -15.19
C ASP A 24 9.28 -4.89 -15.05
N LEU A 25 9.56 -6.19 -14.85
CA LEU A 25 8.53 -7.19 -14.60
C LEU A 25 7.78 -6.87 -13.31
N THR A 26 8.51 -6.56 -12.23
CA THR A 26 7.91 -6.23 -10.93
C THR A 26 7.01 -5.00 -11.03
N GLN A 27 7.44 -3.96 -11.74
CA GLN A 27 6.66 -2.76 -12.00
C GLN A 27 5.36 -3.08 -12.76
N ASN A 28 5.45 -3.85 -13.84
CA ASN A 28 4.31 -4.21 -14.68
C ASN A 28 3.31 -5.10 -13.94
N VAL A 29 3.79 -6.12 -13.21
CA VAL A 29 2.95 -7.00 -12.39
C VAL A 29 2.26 -6.21 -11.29
N THR A 30 2.98 -5.32 -10.60
CA THR A 30 2.40 -4.47 -9.54
C THR A 30 1.32 -3.54 -10.09
N PHE A 31 1.55 -2.94 -11.27
CA PHE A 31 0.56 -2.10 -11.96
C PHE A 31 -0.73 -2.88 -12.28
N LEU A 32 -0.59 -4.06 -12.91
CA LEU A 32 -1.73 -4.90 -13.25
C LEU A 32 -2.47 -5.41 -12.01
N LEU A 33 -1.73 -5.79 -10.96
CA LEU A 33 -2.31 -6.22 -9.69
C LEU A 33 -3.13 -5.10 -9.07
N GLY A 34 -2.63 -3.87 -9.05
CA GLY A 34 -3.37 -2.70 -8.58
C GLY A 34 -4.70 -2.50 -9.32
N HIS A 35 -4.72 -2.69 -10.64
CA HIS A 35 -5.95 -2.62 -11.43
C HIS A 35 -6.95 -3.73 -11.06
N MET A 36 -6.45 -4.97 -10.86
CA MET A 36 -7.31 -6.07 -10.42
C MET A 36 -7.87 -5.81 -9.01
N LEU A 37 -7.04 -5.35 -8.07
CA LEU A 37 -7.47 -5.05 -6.69
C LEU A 37 -8.59 -4.00 -6.67
N ALA A 38 -8.55 -2.99 -7.54
CA ALA A 38 -9.56 -1.95 -7.62
C ALA A 38 -10.96 -2.45 -8.07
N ILE A 39 -11.04 -3.62 -8.72
CA ILE A 39 -12.30 -4.21 -9.20
C ILE A 39 -12.73 -5.43 -8.37
N LEU A 40 -11.94 -5.86 -7.40
CA LEU A 40 -12.30 -6.98 -6.52
C LEU A 40 -13.39 -6.56 -5.52
N PRO A 41 -14.30 -7.46 -5.15
CA PRO A 41 -15.23 -7.21 -4.05
C PRO A 41 -14.49 -6.92 -2.74
N GLU A 42 -14.98 -5.96 -1.96
CA GLU A 42 -14.35 -5.57 -0.69
C GLU A 42 -14.14 -6.75 0.27
N GLY A 43 -15.08 -7.71 0.30
CA GLY A 43 -14.95 -8.93 1.11
C GLY A 43 -13.71 -9.77 0.77
N VAL A 44 -13.28 -9.78 -0.50
CA VAL A 44 -12.04 -10.45 -0.93
C VAL A 44 -10.82 -9.66 -0.46
N LEU A 45 -10.85 -8.32 -0.60
CA LEU A 45 -9.77 -7.44 -0.16
C LEU A 45 -9.57 -7.50 1.36
N ARG A 46 -10.65 -7.60 2.14
CA ARG A 46 -10.62 -7.85 3.59
C ARG A 46 -10.03 -9.22 3.91
N GLY A 47 -10.60 -10.29 3.34
CA GLY A 47 -10.20 -11.65 3.65
C GLY A 47 -8.76 -12.00 3.26
N LYS A 48 -8.19 -11.28 2.29
CA LYS A 48 -6.80 -11.48 1.80
C LYS A 48 -5.89 -10.28 2.04
N PHE A 49 -6.28 -9.36 2.94
CA PHE A 49 -5.56 -8.10 3.18
C PHE A 49 -4.07 -8.32 3.44
N VAL A 50 -3.74 -9.20 4.40
CA VAL A 50 -2.35 -9.51 4.78
C VAL A 50 -1.55 -10.01 3.57
N ILE A 51 -2.12 -10.93 2.80
CA ILE A 51 -1.44 -11.55 1.65
C ILE A 51 -1.09 -10.49 0.61
N PHE A 52 -2.04 -9.61 0.27
CA PHE A 52 -1.79 -8.57 -0.72
C PHE A 52 -0.79 -7.52 -0.22
N VAL A 53 -0.95 -7.06 1.01
CA VAL A 53 -0.09 -6.03 1.60
C VAL A 53 1.35 -6.51 1.72
N GLU A 54 1.58 -7.71 2.23
CA GLU A 54 2.93 -8.25 2.39
C GLU A 54 3.65 -8.36 1.04
N ALA A 55 2.98 -8.93 0.03
CA ALA A 55 3.58 -9.04 -1.31
C ALA A 55 3.88 -7.69 -1.96
N LEU A 56 3.02 -6.67 -1.75
CA LEU A 56 3.23 -5.33 -2.28
C LEU A 56 4.37 -4.60 -1.56
N LEU A 57 4.44 -4.71 -0.23
CA LEU A 57 5.53 -4.13 0.56
C LEU A 57 6.86 -4.79 0.18
N ASP A 58 6.92 -6.12 0.11
CA ASP A 58 8.11 -6.85 -0.30
C ASP A 58 8.60 -6.45 -1.70
N ALA A 59 7.67 -6.23 -2.64
CA ALA A 59 8.02 -5.75 -3.98
C ALA A 59 8.62 -4.34 -3.96
N MET A 60 8.07 -3.44 -3.15
CA MET A 60 8.60 -2.07 -2.99
C MET A 60 9.95 -2.06 -2.27
N GLU A 61 10.12 -2.89 -1.25
CA GLU A 61 11.37 -3.05 -0.50
C GLU A 61 12.48 -3.66 -1.37
N ARG A 62 12.13 -4.51 -2.35
CA ARG A 62 13.09 -5.09 -3.30
C ARG A 62 13.64 -4.07 -4.30
N PHE A 63 12.87 -3.04 -4.65
CA PHE A 63 13.26 -2.01 -5.62
C PHE A 63 13.03 -0.60 -5.07
N PRO A 64 13.75 -0.19 -4.01
CA PRO A 64 13.50 1.08 -3.30
C PRO A 64 13.71 2.32 -4.18
N ASP A 65 14.65 2.23 -5.12
CA ASP A 65 14.98 3.32 -6.05
C ASP A 65 14.05 3.38 -7.27
N SER A 66 13.23 2.34 -7.48
CA SER A 66 12.28 2.30 -8.58
C SER A 66 11.07 3.20 -8.32
N ALA A 67 11.01 4.32 -9.03
CA ALA A 67 9.89 5.24 -8.90
C ALA A 67 8.56 4.63 -9.38
N GLY A 68 8.63 3.72 -10.36
CA GLY A 68 7.45 3.06 -10.89
C GLY A 68 6.93 1.97 -9.97
N VAL A 69 7.79 1.10 -9.42
CA VAL A 69 7.37 0.10 -8.42
C VAL A 69 6.76 0.81 -7.21
N ALA A 70 7.41 1.84 -6.68
CA ALA A 70 6.89 2.60 -5.54
C ALA A 70 5.51 3.22 -5.86
N ARG A 71 5.37 3.90 -7.00
CA ARG A 71 4.10 4.51 -7.38
C ARG A 71 2.98 3.49 -7.53
N HIS A 72 3.21 2.40 -8.25
CA HIS A 72 2.18 1.38 -8.47
C HIS A 72 1.85 0.61 -7.19
N GLY A 73 2.86 0.32 -6.36
CA GLY A 73 2.69 -0.32 -5.06
C GLY A 73 1.83 0.52 -4.12
N LEU A 74 2.09 1.83 -4.03
CA LEU A 74 1.24 2.76 -3.25
C LEU A 74 -0.22 2.74 -3.73
N HIS A 75 -0.46 2.76 -5.05
CA HIS A 75 -1.80 2.67 -5.62
C HIS A 75 -2.51 1.36 -5.26
N ALA A 76 -1.82 0.23 -5.37
CA ALA A 76 -2.35 -1.08 -5.01
C ALA A 76 -2.66 -1.17 -3.50
N LEU A 77 -1.75 -0.68 -2.64
CA LEU A 77 -1.93 -0.64 -1.19
C LEU A 77 -3.16 0.17 -0.79
N CYS A 78 -3.39 1.32 -1.42
CA CYS A 78 -4.55 2.16 -1.13
C CYS A 78 -5.87 1.42 -1.38
N ALA A 79 -5.99 0.67 -2.48
CA ALA A 79 -7.18 -0.14 -2.76
C ALA A 79 -7.43 -1.18 -1.65
N CYS A 80 -6.37 -1.84 -1.17
CA CYS A 80 -6.47 -2.79 -0.07
C CYS A 80 -6.90 -2.13 1.25
N VAL A 81 -6.32 -0.98 1.59
CA VAL A 81 -6.58 -0.26 2.84
C VAL A 81 -7.99 0.33 2.86
N GLN A 82 -8.45 0.92 1.77
CA GLN A 82 -9.79 1.54 1.69
C GLN A 82 -10.92 0.53 1.90
N ALA A 83 -10.69 -0.73 1.56
CA ALA A 83 -11.67 -1.79 1.79
C ALA A 83 -11.75 -2.24 3.26
N GLN A 84 -10.83 -1.85 4.15
CA GLN A 84 -10.77 -2.37 5.52
C GLN A 84 -11.76 -1.71 6.50
N GLU A 85 -12.22 -2.51 7.46
CA GLU A 85 -13.06 -2.06 8.58
C GLU A 85 -12.22 -1.56 9.76
N ASP A 86 -12.86 -0.91 10.73
CA ASP A 86 -12.23 -0.32 11.93
C ASP A 86 -11.28 -1.29 12.66
N ALA A 87 -11.63 -2.58 12.72
CA ALA A 87 -10.83 -3.60 13.39
C ALA A 87 -9.43 -3.82 12.77
N ALA A 88 -9.25 -3.50 11.48
CA ALA A 88 -7.97 -3.69 10.81
C ALA A 88 -6.92 -2.63 11.18
N TRP A 89 -7.36 -1.46 11.67
CA TRP A 89 -6.48 -0.29 11.85
C TRP A 89 -5.46 -0.44 12.98
N GLY A 90 -5.64 -1.41 13.88
CA GLY A 90 -4.66 -1.75 14.92
C GLY A 90 -3.67 -2.86 14.53
N THR A 91 -3.77 -3.42 13.33
CA THR A 91 -2.95 -4.58 12.95
C THR A 91 -1.50 -4.20 12.62
N PRO A 92 -0.53 -5.12 12.78
CA PRO A 92 0.85 -4.90 12.35
C PRO A 92 0.95 -4.54 10.85
N GLN A 93 0.15 -5.19 10.01
CA GLN A 93 0.14 -4.98 8.57
C GLN A 93 -0.36 -3.58 8.22
N MET A 94 -1.45 -3.12 8.81
CA MET A 94 -1.89 -1.74 8.63
C MET A 94 -0.81 -0.76 9.08
N THR A 95 -0.18 -1.02 10.23
CA THR A 95 0.90 -0.18 10.76
C THR A 95 2.07 -0.07 9.78
N ARG A 96 2.47 -1.17 9.14
CA ARG A 96 3.51 -1.19 8.09
C ARG A 96 3.09 -0.38 6.87
N VAL A 97 1.84 -0.53 6.40
CA VAL A 97 1.33 0.25 5.26
C VAL A 97 1.35 1.75 5.55
N ILE A 98 0.90 2.16 6.74
CA ILE A 98 0.92 3.58 7.12
C ILE A 98 2.36 4.10 7.24
N ALA A 99 3.28 3.31 7.80
CA ALA A 99 4.69 3.68 7.83
C ALA A 99 5.29 3.83 6.42
N CYS A 100 4.96 2.92 5.51
CA CYS A 100 5.34 3.00 4.11
C CYS A 100 4.80 4.28 3.45
N LEU A 101 3.50 4.59 3.64
CA LEU A 101 2.88 5.81 3.12
C LEU A 101 3.56 7.09 3.65
N LEU A 102 3.83 7.16 4.96
CA LEU A 102 4.47 8.32 5.58
C LEU A 102 5.91 8.51 5.09
N THR A 103 6.66 7.41 4.95
CA THR A 103 8.01 7.44 4.38
C THR A 103 7.99 7.99 2.95
N HIS A 104 7.08 7.49 2.11
CA HIS A 104 6.96 7.95 0.73
C HIS A 104 6.36 9.37 0.62
N ALA A 105 5.62 9.84 1.62
CA ALA A 105 5.14 11.22 1.69
C ALA A 105 6.27 12.24 1.87
N ALA A 106 7.44 11.81 2.33
CA ALA A 106 8.66 12.59 2.46
C ALA A 106 9.74 12.25 1.39
N ASP A 107 9.41 11.42 0.39
CA ASP A 107 10.34 10.97 -0.66
C ASP A 107 10.98 12.15 -1.44
N PRO A 108 12.25 12.14 -1.83
CA PRO A 108 12.83 13.22 -2.64
C PRO A 108 12.15 13.38 -4.02
N ARG A 109 11.57 12.31 -4.58
CA ARG A 109 10.96 12.27 -5.92
C ARG A 109 9.53 12.85 -5.87
N PRO A 110 9.24 14.00 -6.54
CA PRO A 110 7.96 14.70 -6.39
C PRO A 110 6.72 13.89 -6.78
N LYS A 111 6.84 13.02 -7.79
CA LYS A 111 5.72 12.19 -8.26
C LYS A 111 5.29 11.17 -7.21
N ILE A 112 6.24 10.62 -6.45
CA ILE A 112 5.98 9.62 -5.42
C ILE A 112 5.39 10.30 -4.18
N ARG A 113 5.98 11.40 -3.72
CA ARG A 113 5.40 12.19 -2.62
C ARG A 113 3.97 12.55 -2.86
N LYS A 114 3.68 13.09 -4.05
CA LYS A 114 2.33 13.54 -4.37
C LYS A 114 1.33 12.39 -4.26
N VAL A 115 1.68 11.20 -4.74
CA VAL A 115 0.82 10.01 -4.65
C VAL A 115 0.60 9.61 -3.18
N ALA A 116 1.67 9.46 -2.40
CA ALA A 116 1.57 9.09 -0.99
C ALA A 116 0.77 10.11 -0.15
N GLN A 117 1.04 11.40 -0.34
CA GLN A 117 0.31 12.48 0.34
C GLN A 117 -1.17 12.51 -0.07
N THR A 118 -1.48 12.32 -1.36
CA THR A 118 -2.88 12.26 -1.83
C THR A 118 -3.61 11.10 -1.16
N MET A 119 -2.98 9.93 -1.04
CA MET A 119 -3.55 8.78 -0.36
C MET A 119 -3.79 9.03 1.11
N LEU A 120 -2.81 9.60 1.82
CA LEU A 120 -2.98 9.98 3.22
C LEU A 120 -4.16 10.94 3.40
N VAL A 121 -4.28 11.95 2.54
CA VAL A 121 -5.44 12.88 2.55
C VAL A 121 -6.74 12.14 2.29
N THR A 122 -6.77 11.21 1.33
CA THR A 122 -7.95 10.38 1.05
C THR A 122 -8.33 9.50 2.23
N LEU A 123 -7.36 8.88 2.92
CA LEU A 123 -7.61 8.05 4.09
C LEU A 123 -8.09 8.89 5.28
N ILE A 124 -7.50 10.06 5.53
CA ILE A 124 -7.88 10.95 6.64
C ILE A 124 -9.26 11.59 6.38
N SER A 125 -9.48 12.12 5.18
CA SER A 125 -10.70 12.84 4.82
C SER A 125 -11.86 11.90 4.50
N GLY A 126 -11.56 10.75 3.88
CA GLY A 126 -12.54 9.79 3.40
C GLY A 126 -12.89 8.69 4.40
N SER A 127 -12.09 8.47 5.45
CA SER A 127 -12.46 7.51 6.48
C SER A 127 -13.58 8.08 7.37
N GLY A 128 -14.77 7.51 7.26
CA GLY A 128 -15.81 7.67 8.30
C GLY A 128 -15.41 7.01 9.63
N SER A 129 -14.37 6.18 9.59
CA SER A 129 -13.82 5.44 10.72
C SER A 129 -13.06 6.32 11.71
N LYS A 130 -13.50 6.34 12.96
CA LYS A 130 -12.76 6.99 14.06
C LYS A 130 -11.45 6.27 14.34
N ALA A 131 -11.42 4.94 14.20
CA ALA A 131 -10.23 4.12 14.38
C ALA A 131 -9.15 4.48 13.36
N ALA A 132 -9.54 4.63 12.09
CA ALA A 132 -8.64 5.06 11.02
C ALA A 132 -8.01 6.42 11.30
N LYS A 133 -8.83 7.41 11.65
CA LYS A 133 -8.36 8.76 11.97
C LYS A 133 -7.37 8.76 13.14
N SER A 134 -7.76 8.16 14.26
CA SER A 134 -6.92 8.10 15.45
C SER A 134 -5.59 7.39 15.18
N HIS A 135 -5.61 6.28 14.42
CA HIS A 135 -4.39 5.55 14.07
C HIS A 135 -3.49 6.39 13.16
N LEU A 136 -4.04 6.99 12.11
CA LEU A 136 -3.29 7.85 11.17
C LEU A 136 -2.66 9.05 11.87
N GLU A 137 -3.41 9.73 12.75
CA GLU A 137 -2.93 10.85 13.55
C GLU A 137 -1.75 10.41 14.44
N GLY A 138 -1.93 9.34 15.22
CA GLY A 138 -0.89 8.82 16.11
C GLY A 138 0.39 8.43 15.35
N ARG A 139 0.24 7.77 14.19
CA ARG A 139 1.39 7.39 13.34
C ARG A 139 2.07 8.61 12.71
N THR A 140 1.31 9.62 12.29
CA THR A 140 1.86 10.86 11.72
C THR A 140 2.66 11.62 12.76
N VAL A 141 2.12 11.80 13.97
CA VAL A 141 2.84 12.44 15.08
C VAL A 141 4.14 11.69 15.41
N HIS A 142 4.07 10.36 15.51
CA HIS A 142 5.26 9.54 15.73
C HIS A 142 6.31 9.73 14.62
N PHE A 143 5.90 9.68 13.35
CA PHE A 143 6.79 9.86 12.20
C PHE A 143 7.48 11.23 12.22
N CYS A 144 6.71 12.32 12.38
CA CYS A 144 7.26 13.67 12.46
C CYS A 144 8.21 13.84 13.65
N GLY A 145 7.87 13.26 14.80
CA GLY A 145 8.74 13.27 15.98
C GLY A 145 10.08 12.55 15.74
N GLN A 146 10.06 11.41 15.05
CA GLN A 146 11.30 10.71 14.67
C GLN A 146 12.11 11.49 13.64
N ALA A 147 11.46 12.05 12.61
CA ALA A 147 12.13 12.88 11.62
C ALA A 147 12.82 14.10 12.27
N PHE A 148 12.15 14.76 13.22
CA PHE A 148 12.73 15.87 13.97
C PHE A 148 13.95 15.44 14.81
N LYS A 149 13.85 14.32 15.52
CA LYS A 149 14.98 13.76 16.29
C LYS A 149 16.18 13.46 15.40
N ASN A 150 15.95 12.88 14.22
CA ASN A 150 17.03 12.56 13.27
C ASN A 150 17.71 13.81 12.68
N CYS A 151 17.03 14.96 12.70
CA CYS A 151 17.57 16.24 12.24
C CYS A 151 18.23 17.07 13.35
N THR A 152 18.16 16.64 14.61
CA THR A 152 18.73 17.36 15.75
C THR A 152 19.98 16.62 16.25
N PRO A 153 21.15 17.27 16.34
CA PRO A 153 22.41 16.63 16.76
C PRO A 153 22.42 16.21 18.23
#